data_AF-A0A3D0R0P7-F1
#
_entry.id   AF-A0A3D0R0P7-F1
#
_cell.length_a   1.000
_cell.length_b   1.000
_cell.length_c   1.000
_cell.angle_alpha   90.00
_cell.angle_beta   90.00
_cell.angle_gamma   90.00
#
_symmetry.space_group_name_H-M   'P 1'
#
loop_
_entity.id
_entity.type
_entity.pdbx_description
1 polymer ?
#
loop_
_entity_poly.entity_id
_entity_poly.type
_entity_poly.pdbx_seq_one_letter_code
_entity_poly.pdbx_strand_id
1 'polypeptide(L)'
;MSPWTSAVGATQLARLLRSQSEGGRDPGVPGRRVPAYRALADGVRLLVCEGRIPVAARIPAERELAAALALSRTTVASAYETLRGEGFLESRRGAGSWTAVPA
;
A
#
# COMPACT_ATOMS: atom_id res chain seq x y z
N MET A 1 -29.07 -3.15 -4.02
CA MET A 1 -27.96 -3.91 -3.40
C MET A 1 -26.71 -3.04 -3.53
N SER A 2 -26.43 -2.20 -2.52
CA SER A 2 -25.29 -1.28 -2.59
C SER A 2 -24.00 -2.10 -2.52
N PRO A 3 -23.08 -2.01 -3.51
CA PRO A 3 -21.80 -2.68 -3.42
C PRO A 3 -21.07 -2.06 -2.22
N TRP A 4 -20.86 -2.85 -1.17
CA TRP A 4 -20.08 -2.47 -0.01
C TRP A 4 -18.62 -2.31 -0.47
N THR A 5 -18.33 -1.19 -1.14
CA THR A 5 -16.99 -0.87 -1.61
C THR A 5 -16.27 -0.34 -0.39
N SER A 6 -15.65 -1.22 0.39
CA SER A 6 -14.85 -0.80 1.52
C SER A 6 -13.75 0.14 1.00
N ALA A 7 -13.66 1.32 1.59
CA ALA A 7 -12.58 2.25 1.31
C ALA A 7 -11.62 2.26 2.49
N VAL A 8 -10.33 2.09 2.23
CA VAL A 8 -9.28 2.30 3.23
C VAL A 8 -8.81 3.74 3.12
N GLY A 9 -8.98 4.51 4.19
CA GLY A 9 -8.48 5.89 4.24
C GLY A 9 -6.96 5.97 4.39
N ALA A 10 -6.36 7.08 3.98
CA ALA A 10 -4.91 7.32 4.04
C ALA A 10 -4.32 7.13 5.44
N THR A 11 -4.98 7.68 6.47
CA THR A 11 -4.53 7.57 7.86
C THR A 11 -4.59 6.14 8.39
N GLN A 12 -5.63 5.38 8.00
CA GLN A 12 -5.78 3.98 8.37
C GLN A 12 -4.67 3.13 7.73
N LEU A 13 -4.43 3.31 6.43
CA LEU A 13 -3.36 2.62 5.72
C LEU A 13 -1.99 2.96 6.31
N ALA A 14 -1.71 4.24 6.57
CA ALA A 14 -0.46 4.69 7.17
C ALA A 14 -0.22 4.08 8.56
N ARG A 15 -1.28 3.99 9.38
CA ARG A 15 -1.21 3.35 10.71
C ARG A 15 -0.89 1.86 10.59
N LEU A 16 -1.54 1.15 9.68
CA LEU A 16 -1.28 -0.28 9.44
C LEU A 16 0.18 -0.51 9.00
N LEU A 17 0.67 0.28 8.04
CA LEU A 17 2.05 0.19 7.56
C LEU A 17 3.09 0.45 8.67
N ARG A 18 2.85 1.46 9.52
CA ARG A 18 3.72 1.71 10.67
C ARG A 18 3.69 0.53 11.66
N SER A 19 2.51 0.01 11.98
CA SER A 19 2.39 -1.15 12.90
C SER A 19 3.09 -2.42 12.39
N GLN A 20 3.15 -2.63 11.06
CA GLN A 20 3.89 -3.75 10.46
C GLN A 20 5.41 -3.55 10.57
N SER A 21 5.88 -2.30 10.49
CA SER A 21 7.31 -1.97 10.57
C SER A 21 7.91 -2.24 11.94
N GLU A 22 7.08 -2.21 13.00
CA GLU A 22 7.49 -2.50 14.38
C GLU A 22 7.75 -4.00 14.62
N GLY A 23 7.14 -4.90 13.84
CA GLY A 23 7.16 -6.35 14.09
C GLY A 23 8.29 -7.13 13.41
N GLY A 24 9.07 -6.50 12.53
CA GLY A 24 9.97 -7.20 11.60
C GLY A 24 11.37 -6.62 11.53
N ARG A 25 11.89 -6.03 12.62
CA ARG A 25 13.28 -5.61 12.67
C ARG A 25 14.18 -6.81 12.90
N ASP A 26 14.39 -7.61 11.86
CA ASP A 26 15.52 -8.54 11.80
C ASP A 26 16.82 -7.71 11.79
N PRO A 27 17.74 -7.89 12.76
CA PRO A 27 19.00 -7.15 12.82
C PRO A 27 20.09 -7.70 11.87
N GLY A 28 19.75 -8.52 10.88
CA GLY A 28 20.69 -9.14 9.95
C GLY A 28 21.00 -8.27 8.73
N VAL A 29 22.28 -7.94 8.57
CA VAL A 29 22.94 -7.34 7.40
C VAL A 29 22.94 -5.80 7.33
N PRO A 30 23.93 -5.13 7.97
CA PRO A 30 24.23 -3.73 7.68
C PRO A 30 24.72 -3.59 6.23
N GLY A 31 24.03 -2.78 5.42
CA GLY A 31 24.59 -2.34 4.13
C GLY A 31 23.62 -1.95 3.02
N ARG A 32 22.34 -2.37 3.07
CA ARG A 32 21.39 -2.03 1.99
C ARG A 32 20.09 -1.46 2.55
N ARG A 33 20.01 -0.13 2.65
CA ARG A 33 18.70 0.53 2.85
C ARG A 33 17.83 0.21 1.64
N VAL A 34 16.75 -0.52 1.86
CA VAL A 34 15.75 -0.78 0.82
C VAL A 34 15.19 0.57 0.35
N PRO A 35 15.05 0.82 -0.97
CA PRO A 35 14.41 2.04 -1.46
C PRO A 35 13.03 2.24 -0.83
N ALA A 36 12.71 3.47 -0.42
CA ALA A 36 11.47 3.77 0.31
C ALA A 36 10.19 3.32 -0.43
N TYR A 37 10.16 3.42 -1.76
CA TYR A 37 9.01 2.97 -2.55
C TYR A 37 8.83 1.45 -2.49
N ARG A 38 9.93 0.70 -2.41
CA ARG A 38 9.92 -0.76 -2.35
C ARG A 38 9.47 -1.23 -0.98
N ALA A 39 9.99 -0.63 0.09
CA ALA A 39 9.52 -0.90 1.45
C ALA A 39 8.01 -0.58 1.60
N LEU A 40 7.54 0.51 0.98
CA LEU A 40 6.12 0.85 0.94
C LEU A 40 5.30 -0.20 0.19
N ALA A 41 5.74 -0.60 -1.00
CA ALA A 41 5.05 -1.63 -1.79
C ALA A 41 4.99 -2.97 -1.03
N ASP A 42 6.11 -3.43 -0.47
CA ASP A 42 6.17 -4.67 0.32
C ASP A 42 5.23 -4.63 1.54
N GLY A 43 5.17 -3.49 2.25
CA GLY A 43 4.23 -3.30 3.35
C GLY A 43 2.77 -3.41 2.91
N VAL A 44 2.40 -2.81 1.78
CA VAL A 44 1.02 -2.90 1.25
C VAL A 44 0.69 -4.33 0.83
N ARG A 45 1.61 -5.03 0.15
CA ARG A 45 1.43 -6.46 -0.22
C ARG A 45 1.13 -7.30 0.99
N LEU A 46 1.95 -7.17 2.02
CA LEU A 46 1.81 -7.95 3.24
C LEU A 46 0.44 -7.71 3.90
N LEU A 47 -0.01 -6.46 3.96
CA LEU A 47 -1.33 -6.12 4.51
C LEU A 47 -2.49 -6.70 3.69
N VAL A 48 -2.36 -6.78 2.37
CA VAL A 48 -3.36 -7.41 1.49
C VAL A 48 -3.34 -8.93 1.66
N CYS A 49 -2.16 -9.56 1.66
CA CYS A 49 -1.99 -11.01 1.85
C CYS A 49 -2.47 -11.48 3.24
N GLU A 50 -2.22 -10.70 4.29
CA GLU A 50 -2.69 -10.99 5.64
C GLU A 50 -4.19 -10.68 5.83
N GLY A 51 -4.88 -10.13 4.83
CA GLY A 51 -6.30 -9.75 4.91
C GLY A 51 -6.59 -8.55 5.82
N ARG A 52 -5.55 -7.81 6.25
CA ARG A 52 -5.71 -6.58 7.04
C ARG A 52 -6.26 -5.41 6.22
N ILE A 53 -6.08 -5.47 4.91
CA ILE A 53 -6.76 -4.63 3.93
C ILE A 53 -7.70 -5.54 3.13
N PRO A 54 -9.00 -5.21 3.02
CA PRO A 54 -9.92 -6.01 2.22
C PRO A 54 -9.49 -6.02 0.75
N VAL A 55 -9.73 -7.13 0.06
CA VAL A 55 -9.61 -7.22 -1.40
C VAL A 55 -10.75 -6.42 -2.04
N ALA A 56 -10.52 -5.87 -3.23
CA ALA A 56 -11.43 -4.97 -3.93
C ALA A 56 -11.78 -3.71 -3.11
N ALA A 57 -10.90 -3.32 -2.17
CA ALA A 57 -11.06 -2.11 -1.39
C ALA A 57 -10.47 -0.91 -2.15
N ARG A 58 -11.17 0.22 -2.12
CA ARG A 58 -10.63 1.46 -2.65
C ARG A 58 -9.53 1.97 -1.72
N ILE A 59 -8.39 2.30 -2.30
CA ILE A 59 -7.23 2.83 -1.57
C ILE A 59 -7.10 4.34 -1.81
N PRO A 60 -6.43 5.05 -0.89
CA PRO A 60 -6.31 6.49 -0.95
C PRO A 60 -5.50 6.92 -2.17
N ALA A 61 -5.75 8.15 -2.66
CA ALA A 61 -4.95 8.70 -3.73
C ALA A 61 -3.48 8.86 -3.29
N GLU A 62 -2.56 8.81 -4.25
CA GLU A 62 -1.12 8.94 -3.99
C GLU A 62 -0.79 10.19 -3.16
N ARG A 63 -1.50 11.30 -3.41
CA ARG A 63 -1.35 12.57 -2.69
C ARG A 63 -1.73 12.46 -1.23
N GLU A 64 -2.81 11.77 -0.93
CA GLU A 64 -3.33 11.62 0.44
C GLU A 64 -2.42 10.69 1.25
N LEU A 65 -1.98 9.58 0.64
CA LEU A 65 -1.07 8.64 1.30
C LEU A 65 0.32 9.26 1.52
N ALA A 66 0.82 10.01 0.53
CA ALA A 66 2.09 10.75 0.66
C ALA A 66 2.05 11.71 1.86
N ALA A 67 0.96 12.46 2.04
CA ALA A 67 0.76 13.33 3.19
C ALA A 67 0.71 12.53 4.51
N ALA A 68 -0.03 11.42 4.56
CA ALA A 68 -0.18 10.60 5.77
C ALA A 68 1.11 9.86 6.20
N LEU A 69 2.02 9.61 5.26
CA LEU A 69 3.32 8.96 5.49
C LEU A 69 4.51 9.93 5.53
N ALA A 70 4.29 11.22 5.27
CA ALA A 70 5.35 12.22 5.09
C ALA A 70 6.41 11.80 4.03
N LEU A 71 5.95 11.17 2.95
CA LEU A 71 6.78 10.73 1.82
C LEU A 71 6.56 11.63 0.59
N SER A 72 7.51 11.61 -0.33
CA SER A 72 7.33 12.28 -1.63
C SER A 72 6.24 11.57 -2.45
N ARG A 73 5.43 12.35 -3.17
CA ARG A 73 4.43 11.81 -4.11
C ARG A 73 5.02 10.84 -5.11
N THR A 74 6.24 11.12 -5.59
CA THR A 74 6.99 10.24 -6.51
C THR A 74 7.28 8.88 -5.90
N THR A 75 7.63 8.81 -4.60
CA THR A 75 7.84 7.55 -3.88
C THR A 75 6.56 6.73 -3.79
N VAL A 76 5.44 7.36 -3.47
CA VAL A 76 4.14 6.69 -3.40
C VAL A 76 3.68 6.23 -4.79
N ALA A 77 3.83 7.08 -5.81
CA ALA A 77 3.54 6.74 -7.19
C ALA A 77 4.36 5.52 -7.65
N SER A 78 5.68 5.51 -7.42
CA SER A 78 6.53 4.36 -7.74
C SER A 78 6.10 3.09 -7.01
N ALA A 79 5.66 3.19 -5.75
CA ALA A 79 5.13 2.04 -5.01
C ALA A 79 3.83 1.53 -5.63
N TYR A 80 2.89 2.43 -5.96
CA TYR A 80 1.62 2.08 -6.60
C TYR A 80 1.81 1.48 -8.00
N GLU A 81 2.73 2.02 -8.80
CA GLU A 81 3.13 1.42 -10.09
C GLU A 81 3.67 0.01 -9.90
N THR A 82 4.56 -0.20 -8.91
CA THR A 82 5.10 -1.53 -8.62
C THR A 82 4.00 -2.52 -8.23
N LEU A 83 3.07 -2.10 -7.36
CA LEU A 83 1.95 -2.95 -6.94
C LEU A 83 0.98 -3.25 -8.10
N ARG A 84 0.77 -2.30 -9.03
CA ARG A 84 -0.02 -2.53 -10.25
C ARG A 84 0.66 -3.52 -11.18
N GLY A 85 1.97 -3.37 -11.39
CA GLY A 85 2.76 -4.31 -12.19
C GLY A 85 2.75 -5.73 -11.64
N GLU A 86 2.58 -5.89 -10.33
CA GLU A 86 2.49 -7.19 -9.67
C GLU A 86 1.05 -7.70 -9.43
N GLY A 87 0.04 -6.95 -9.86
CA GLY A 87 -1.37 -7.37 -9.75
C GLY A 87 -2.00 -7.20 -8.36
N PHE A 88 -1.32 -6.52 -7.43
CA PHE A 88 -1.88 -6.20 -6.11
C PHE A 88 -2.78 -4.96 -6.13
N LEU A 89 -2.63 -4.08 -7.11
CA LEU A 89 -3.55 -2.96 -7.34
C LEU A 89 -4.09 -2.97 -8.75
N GLU A 90 -5.34 -2.54 -8.90
CA GLU A 90 -5.98 -2.30 -10.18
C GLU A 90 -6.47 -0.85 -10.29
N SER A 91 -6.28 -0.26 -11.46
CA SER A 91 -6.81 1.07 -11.79
C SER A 91 -8.13 0.92 -12.52
N ARG A 92 -9.25 1.29 -11.88
CA ARG A 92 -10.54 1.43 -12.58
C ARG A 92 -10.71 2.88 -13.02
N ARG A 93 -11.00 3.07 -14.32
CA ARG A 93 -11.21 4.40 -14.90
C ARG A 93 -12.18 5.24 -14.05
N GLY A 94 -11.72 6.42 -13.64
CA GLY A 94 -12.54 7.47 -13.03
C GLY A 94 -12.83 7.34 -11.53
N ALA A 95 -12.40 6.28 -10.84
CA ALA A 95 -12.78 6.10 -9.42
C ALA A 95 -11.64 5.69 -8.45
N GLY A 96 -10.38 5.60 -8.91
CA GLY A 96 -9.20 5.47 -8.04
C GLY A 96 -8.34 4.22 -8.30
N SER A 97 -7.70 3.72 -7.24
CA SER A 97 -7.02 2.43 -7.23
C SER A 97 -7.74 1.50 -6.27
N TRP A 98 -7.77 0.21 -6.59
CA TRP A 98 -8.36 -0.84 -5.76
C TRP A 98 -7.33 -1.92 -5.47
N THR A 99 -7.42 -2.53 -4.30
CA THR A 99 -6.64 -3.72 -3.98
C THR A 99 -7.16 -4.93 -4.72
N ALA A 100 -6.24 -5.76 -5.17
CA ALA A 100 -6.48 -7.05 -5.79
C ALA A 100 -5.48 -8.06 -5.20
N VAL A 101 -5.74 -9.34 -5.42
CA VAL A 101 -4.78 -10.41 -5.15
C VAL A 101 -4.48 -11.03 -6.52
N PRO A 102 -3.21 -11.09 -6.95
CA PRO A 102 -2.87 -11.77 -8.20
C PRO A 102 -3.32 -13.24 -8.12
N ALA A 103 -3.84 -13.74 -9.25
CA ALA A 103 -4.34 -15.11 -9.39
C ALA A 103 -3.21 -16.16 -9.36
#